data_AF-A0A522P8R8-F1
#
_entry.id   AF-A0A522P8R8-F1
#
_cell.length_a   1.000
_cell.length_b   1.000
_cell.length_c   1.000
_cell.angle_alpha   90.00
_cell.angle_beta   90.00
_cell.angle_gamma   90.00
#
_symmetry.space_group_name_H-M   'P 1'
#
loop_
_entity.id
_entity.type
_entity.pdbx_description
1 polymer ?
#
loop_
_entity_poly.entity_id
_entity_poly.type
_entity_poly.pdbx_seq_one_letter_code
_entity_poly.pdbx_strand_id
1 'polypeptide(L)'
;MIMLVAAAEVGALAAASSGVLWIGARRGARRHGRELGPVPAGVVTASAVAGVLAVALPTGSRPAAVAVAASALAVSVVTDLRHRLIYNGVLAVAAAMIIFIELLSAGVASLLPMIVGAAAGVLVVAGVAAVHHSDIAGGDVKLMGLLGLVLGVEGVAWAFLLGACVAFAWYARRIAARERFVVPWAPFAASGMLLWVLVVHRVVG
;
A
#
# COMPACT_ATOMS: atom_id res chain seq x y z
N MET A 1 23.11 9.99 17.41
CA MET A 1 23.45 8.68 18.05
C MET A 1 22.21 7.84 18.34
N ILE A 2 21.12 8.41 18.89
CA ILE A 2 19.84 7.72 19.14
C ILE A 2 19.19 7.13 17.85
N MET A 3 19.24 7.84 16.71
CA MET A 3 18.72 7.32 15.43
C MET A 3 19.49 6.12 14.87
N LEU A 4 20.80 6.00 15.15
CA LEU A 4 21.63 4.90 14.67
C LEU A 4 21.37 3.60 15.45
N VAL A 5 21.08 3.72 16.75
CA VAL A 5 20.69 2.59 17.60
C VAL A 5 19.29 2.10 17.22
N ALA A 6 18.35 3.03 16.95
CA ALA A 6 17.01 2.67 16.48
C ALA A 6 17.03 1.94 15.13
N ALA A 7 17.87 2.35 14.18
CA ALA A 7 18.01 1.67 12.89
C ALA A 7 18.55 0.24 13.02
N ALA A 8 19.49 0.00 13.96
CA ALA A 8 20.02 -1.32 14.25
C ALA A 8 18.97 -2.23 14.92
N GLU A 9 18.18 -1.69 15.85
CA GLU A 9 17.09 -2.45 16.51
C GLU A 9 15.92 -2.73 15.56
N VAL A 10 15.57 -1.80 14.66
CA VAL A 10 14.59 -2.03 13.59
C VAL A 10 15.05 -3.12 12.63
N GLY A 11 16.34 -3.17 12.28
CA GLY A 11 16.92 -4.22 11.44
C GLY A 11 16.84 -5.62 12.10
N ALA A 12 17.09 -5.68 13.41
CA ALA A 12 16.97 -6.92 14.19
C ALA A 12 15.51 -7.37 14.38
N LEU A 13 14.58 -6.44 14.60
CA LEU A 13 13.15 -6.72 14.70
C LEU A 13 12.52 -7.07 13.36
N ALA A 14 13.00 -6.51 12.24
CA ALA A 14 12.61 -6.91 10.89
C ALA A 14 13.02 -8.37 10.61
N ALA A 15 14.25 -8.76 10.99
CA ALA A 15 14.73 -10.13 10.91
C ALA A 15 13.95 -11.09 11.83
N ALA A 16 13.54 -10.64 13.00
CA ALA A 16 12.65 -11.41 13.89
C ALA A 16 11.21 -11.51 13.36
N SER A 17 10.72 -10.45 12.70
CA SER A 17 9.39 -10.42 12.09
C SER A 17 9.28 -11.35 10.88
N SER A 18 10.37 -11.69 10.20
CA SER A 18 10.39 -12.76 9.18
C SER A 18 9.96 -14.12 9.74
N GLY A 19 10.26 -14.41 11.00
CA GLY A 19 9.81 -15.64 11.69
C GLY A 19 8.34 -15.61 12.07
N VAL A 20 7.83 -14.44 12.51
CA VAL A 20 6.40 -14.25 12.86
C VAL A 20 5.53 -14.17 11.60
N LEU A 21 6.06 -13.63 10.51
CA LEU A 21 5.46 -13.57 9.17
C LEU A 21 5.15 -14.95 8.60
N TRP A 22 5.97 -15.94 8.94
CA TRP A 22 5.77 -17.34 8.54
C TRP A 22 4.51 -17.96 9.17
N ILE A 23 4.15 -17.54 10.39
CA ILE A 23 2.98 -18.06 11.11
C ILE A 23 1.68 -17.41 10.61
N GLY A 24 1.73 -16.12 10.26
CA GLY A 24 0.57 -15.37 9.73
C GLY A 24 0.19 -15.73 8.28
N ALA A 25 1.18 -16.03 7.43
CA ALA A 25 0.97 -16.36 6.01
C ALA A 25 0.26 -17.71 5.77
N ARG A 26 0.11 -18.56 6.81
CA ARG A 26 -0.57 -19.86 6.72
C ARG A 26 -2.09 -19.79 6.73
N ARG A 27 -2.70 -18.68 7.16
CA ARG A 27 -4.18 -18.58 7.23
C ARG A 27 -4.73 -18.17 5.87
N GLY A 28 -4.87 -19.17 5.01
CA GLY A 28 -5.42 -19.06 3.66
C GLY A 28 -6.81 -18.41 3.66
N ALA A 29 -6.93 -17.26 2.98
CA ALA A 29 -8.22 -16.72 2.61
C ALA A 29 -8.77 -17.54 1.43
N ARG A 30 -9.93 -18.16 1.57
CA ARG A 30 -10.60 -18.85 0.45
C ARG A 30 -11.36 -17.83 -0.39
N ARG A 31 -11.17 -17.82 -1.72
CA ARG A 31 -12.11 -17.17 -2.66
C ARG A 31 -12.43 -18.17 -3.78
N HIS A 32 -13.72 -18.50 -3.94
CA HIS A 32 -14.23 -19.37 -5.02
C HIS A 32 -13.52 -20.73 -5.16
N GLY A 33 -13.31 -21.47 -4.08
CA GLY A 33 -12.86 -22.87 -4.14
C GLY A 33 -11.42 -23.10 -4.63
N ARG A 34 -10.65 -22.05 -4.95
CA ARG A 34 -9.22 -22.15 -5.24
C ARG A 34 -8.43 -21.91 -3.96
N GLU A 35 -7.58 -22.86 -3.60
CA GLU A 35 -6.57 -22.65 -2.56
C GLU A 35 -5.65 -21.53 -3.03
N LEU A 36 -5.67 -20.40 -2.30
CA LEU A 36 -4.65 -19.38 -2.47
C LEU A 36 -3.32 -20.02 -2.08
N GLY A 37 -2.49 -20.33 -3.07
CA GLY A 37 -1.13 -20.82 -2.84
C GLY A 37 -0.37 -19.85 -1.90
N PRO A 38 0.58 -20.37 -1.12
CA PRO A 38 1.36 -19.55 -0.20
C PRO A 38 1.95 -18.35 -0.93
N VAL A 39 1.91 -17.16 -0.31
CA VAL A 39 2.55 -15.95 -0.84
C VAL A 39 4.00 -16.33 -1.18
N PRO A 40 4.49 -16.11 -2.41
CA PRO A 40 5.85 -16.51 -2.75
C PRO A 40 6.81 -15.82 -1.78
N ALA A 41 7.61 -16.61 -1.05
CA ALA A 41 8.49 -16.10 0.00
C ALA A 41 9.44 -14.99 -0.53
N GLY A 42 9.81 -15.07 -1.79
CA GLY A 42 10.60 -14.04 -2.49
C GLY A 42 9.92 -12.68 -2.59
N VAL A 43 8.58 -12.63 -2.66
CA VAL A 43 7.82 -11.38 -2.79
C VAL A 43 7.74 -10.65 -1.45
N VAL A 44 7.46 -11.38 -0.37
CA VAL A 44 7.41 -10.81 0.99
C VAL A 44 8.78 -10.31 1.41
N THR A 45 9.82 -11.09 1.16
CA THR A 45 11.22 -10.72 1.43
C THR A 45 11.65 -9.53 0.57
N ALA A 46 11.28 -9.44 -0.70
CA ALA A 46 11.58 -8.29 -1.54
C ALA A 46 10.92 -6.99 -1.06
N SER A 47 9.64 -7.02 -0.66
CA SER A 47 8.98 -5.84 -0.06
C SER A 47 9.60 -5.42 1.25
N ALA A 48 9.96 -6.39 2.11
CA ALA A 48 10.60 -6.12 3.39
C ALA A 48 12.01 -5.53 3.19
N VAL A 49 12.80 -6.09 2.27
CA VAL A 49 14.14 -5.59 1.93
C VAL A 49 14.06 -4.20 1.29
N ALA A 50 13.14 -3.96 0.35
CA ALA A 50 12.95 -2.64 -0.27
C ALA A 50 12.47 -1.59 0.74
N GLY A 51 11.59 -1.97 1.68
CA GLY A 51 11.18 -1.11 2.78
C GLY A 51 12.34 -0.77 3.72
N VAL A 52 13.17 -1.77 4.08
CA VAL A 52 14.36 -1.59 4.92
C VAL A 52 15.42 -0.73 4.22
N LEU A 53 15.67 -0.95 2.92
CA LEU A 53 16.64 -0.16 2.16
C LEU A 53 16.22 1.31 2.08
N ALA A 54 14.92 1.58 1.97
CA ALA A 54 14.41 2.94 1.94
C ALA A 54 14.46 3.64 3.30
N VAL A 55 14.30 2.90 4.40
CA VAL A 55 14.54 3.39 5.77
C VAL A 55 16.05 3.63 6.02
N ALA A 56 16.92 2.87 5.36
CA ALA A 56 18.38 3.01 5.48
C ALA A 56 18.95 4.24 4.73
N LEU A 57 18.17 4.86 3.85
CA LEU A 57 18.55 6.14 3.25
C LEU A 57 18.25 7.27 4.27
N PRO A 58 19.20 8.19 4.53
CA PRO A 58 19.08 9.25 5.55
C PRO A 58 18.08 10.32 5.12
N THR A 59 16.82 9.94 5.09
CA THR A 59 15.67 10.80 4.78
C THR A 59 14.74 10.75 6.00
N GLY A 60 14.03 11.85 6.29
CA GLY A 60 13.20 11.96 7.50
C GLY A 60 12.13 10.86 7.64
N SER A 61 11.35 10.90 8.71
CA SER A 61 10.35 9.85 8.98
C SER A 61 9.27 9.70 7.91
N ARG A 62 8.80 10.82 7.35
CA ARG A 62 7.80 10.84 6.29
C ARG A 62 8.25 10.16 4.98
N PRO A 63 9.41 10.49 4.38
CA PRO A 63 9.86 9.79 3.19
C PRO A 63 10.11 8.29 3.44
N ALA A 64 10.51 7.89 4.65
CA ALA A 64 10.62 6.48 5.02
C ALA A 64 9.25 5.76 4.99
N ALA A 65 8.20 6.34 5.59
CA ALA A 65 6.85 5.79 5.53
C ALA A 65 6.30 5.72 4.08
N VAL A 66 6.53 6.76 3.28
CA VAL A 66 6.18 6.82 1.85
C VAL A 66 6.88 5.70 1.07
N ALA A 67 8.15 5.44 1.34
CA ALA A 67 8.87 4.41 0.63
C ALA A 67 8.44 2.98 1.01
N VAL A 68 8.06 2.74 2.27
CA VAL A 68 7.43 1.48 2.69
C VAL A 68 6.08 1.26 1.99
N ALA A 69 5.24 2.30 1.89
CA ALA A 69 4.01 2.22 1.12
C ALA A 69 4.27 1.98 -0.38
N ALA A 70 5.27 2.65 -0.95
CA ALA A 70 5.65 2.48 -2.36
C ALA A 70 6.15 1.05 -2.66
N SER A 71 6.90 0.43 -1.76
CA SER A 71 7.37 -0.95 -1.94
C SER A 71 6.21 -1.96 -1.87
N ALA A 72 5.29 -1.77 -0.92
CA ALA A 72 4.07 -2.58 -0.81
C ALA A 72 3.16 -2.41 -2.04
N LEU A 73 3.07 -1.19 -2.58
CA LEU A 73 2.39 -0.90 -3.83
C LEU A 73 3.06 -1.57 -5.02
N ALA A 74 4.38 -1.49 -5.16
CA ALA A 74 5.09 -2.13 -6.26
C ALA A 74 4.85 -3.66 -6.28
N VAL A 75 4.89 -4.30 -5.11
CA VAL A 75 4.52 -5.71 -4.97
C VAL A 75 3.06 -5.93 -5.37
N SER A 76 2.14 -5.11 -4.84
CA SER A 76 0.71 -5.23 -5.13
C SER A 76 0.42 -5.03 -6.63
N VAL A 77 1.13 -4.14 -7.32
CA VAL A 77 1.03 -3.94 -8.77
C VAL A 77 1.45 -5.19 -9.52
N VAL A 78 2.60 -5.77 -9.18
CA VAL A 78 3.09 -6.98 -9.85
C VAL A 78 2.14 -8.16 -9.63
N THR A 79 1.62 -8.32 -8.41
CA THR A 79 0.70 -9.43 -8.08
C THR A 79 -0.70 -9.19 -8.64
N ASP A 80 -1.16 -7.96 -8.73
CA ASP A 80 -2.43 -7.59 -9.35
C ASP A 80 -2.40 -7.81 -10.87
N LEU A 81 -1.31 -7.42 -11.55
CA LEU A 81 -1.13 -7.63 -12.98
C LEU A 81 -1.03 -9.12 -13.37
N ARG A 82 -0.36 -9.94 -12.54
CA ARG A 82 -0.13 -11.37 -12.84
C ARG A 82 -1.26 -12.28 -12.34
N HIS A 83 -1.77 -12.02 -11.15
CA HIS A 83 -2.65 -12.93 -10.43
C HIS A 83 -3.97 -12.28 -9.99
N ARG A 84 -4.15 -10.96 -10.18
CA ARG A 84 -5.32 -10.19 -9.72
C ARG A 84 -5.60 -10.37 -8.23
N LEU A 85 -4.52 -10.44 -7.46
CA LEU A 85 -4.56 -10.67 -6.01
C LEU A 85 -3.70 -9.63 -5.31
N ILE A 86 -4.27 -9.07 -4.24
CA ILE A 86 -3.58 -8.21 -3.29
C ILE A 86 -3.45 -8.97 -1.97
N TYR A 87 -2.22 -9.26 -1.57
CA TYR A 87 -1.93 -10.10 -0.42
C TYR A 87 -2.04 -9.31 0.90
N ASN A 88 -2.99 -9.72 1.75
CA ASN A 88 -3.20 -9.10 3.07
C ASN A 88 -1.93 -9.08 3.94
N GLY A 89 -1.07 -10.10 3.83
CA GLY A 89 0.18 -10.17 4.60
C GLY A 89 1.15 -9.04 4.26
N VAL A 90 1.29 -8.70 2.98
CA VAL A 90 2.16 -7.60 2.53
C VAL A 90 1.63 -6.26 3.06
N LEU A 91 0.31 -6.04 2.93
CA LEU A 91 -0.33 -4.82 3.43
C LEU A 91 -0.22 -4.69 4.96
N ALA A 92 -0.39 -5.79 5.70
CA ALA A 92 -0.32 -5.79 7.16
C ALA A 92 1.08 -5.44 7.67
N VAL A 93 2.13 -6.00 7.04
CA VAL A 93 3.53 -5.67 7.38
C VAL A 93 3.82 -4.21 7.06
N ALA A 94 3.42 -3.75 5.89
CA ALA A 94 3.62 -2.35 5.49
C ALA A 94 2.92 -1.39 6.48
N ALA A 95 1.66 -1.67 6.83
CA ALA A 95 0.92 -0.87 7.80
C ALA A 95 1.60 -0.84 9.18
N ALA A 96 2.04 -2.00 9.68
CA ALA A 96 2.75 -2.08 10.96
C ALA A 96 4.07 -1.28 10.95
N MET A 97 4.84 -1.37 9.86
CA MET A 97 6.07 -0.59 9.70
C MET A 97 5.80 0.92 9.63
N ILE A 98 4.79 1.34 8.87
CA ILE A 98 4.40 2.75 8.74
C ILE A 98 3.99 3.33 10.10
N ILE A 99 3.15 2.61 10.84
CA ILE A 99 2.72 3.02 12.19
C ILE A 99 3.93 3.11 13.13
N PHE A 100 4.84 2.15 13.06
CA PHE A 100 6.04 2.15 13.90
C PHE A 100 6.96 3.34 13.60
N ILE A 101 7.20 3.64 12.32
CA ILE A 101 8.02 4.78 11.87
C ILE A 101 7.38 6.11 12.33
N GLU A 102 6.07 6.27 12.16
CA GLU A 102 5.41 7.52 12.53
C GLU A 102 5.33 7.69 14.06
N LEU A 103 5.12 6.60 14.81
CA LEU A 103 5.10 6.62 16.27
C LEU A 103 6.46 7.01 16.86
N LEU A 104 7.56 6.51 16.30
CA LEU A 104 8.92 6.86 16.74
C LEU A 104 9.31 8.31 16.42
N SER A 105 8.69 8.92 15.41
CA SER A 105 9.11 10.22 14.89
C SER A 105 8.22 11.37 15.33
N ALA A 106 6.91 11.17 15.34
CA ALA A 106 5.89 12.17 15.67
C ALA A 106 5.11 11.85 16.96
N GLY A 107 5.32 10.67 17.55
CA GLY A 107 4.68 10.26 18.79
C GLY A 107 3.21 9.86 18.62
N VAL A 108 2.51 9.64 19.73
CA VAL A 108 1.12 9.12 19.74
C VAL A 108 0.11 10.07 19.07
N ALA A 109 0.40 11.37 19.06
CA ALA A 109 -0.48 12.38 18.46
C ALA A 109 -0.69 12.20 16.95
N SER A 110 0.25 11.54 16.25
CA SER A 110 0.14 11.25 14.82
C SER A 110 -0.80 10.08 14.50
N LEU A 111 -1.15 9.23 15.47
CA LEU A 111 -1.98 8.05 15.20
C LEU A 111 -3.39 8.42 14.76
N LEU A 112 -3.99 9.46 15.34
CA LEU A 112 -5.34 9.89 14.99
C LEU A 112 -5.44 10.32 13.51
N PRO A 113 -4.61 11.26 12.99
CA PRO A 113 -4.67 11.63 11.58
C PRO A 113 -4.36 10.45 10.64
N MET A 114 -3.48 9.52 11.03
CA MET A 114 -3.23 8.30 10.25
C MET A 114 -4.46 7.40 10.16
N ILE A 115 -5.12 7.15 11.29
CA ILE A 115 -6.33 6.32 11.34
C ILE A 115 -7.46 6.97 10.55
N VAL A 116 -7.62 8.29 10.66
CA VAL A 116 -8.62 9.04 9.89
C VAL A 116 -8.31 8.97 8.39
N GLY A 117 -7.04 9.09 7.99
CA GLY A 117 -6.61 8.89 6.61
C GLY A 117 -6.90 7.48 6.09
N ALA A 118 -6.58 6.45 6.88
CA ALA A 118 -6.86 5.06 6.55
C ALA A 118 -8.36 4.79 6.41
N ALA A 119 -9.16 5.32 7.33
CA ALA A 119 -10.61 5.24 7.28
C ALA A 119 -11.15 5.92 6.03
N ALA A 120 -10.66 7.12 5.67
CA ALA A 120 -11.03 7.79 4.44
C ALA A 120 -10.70 6.95 3.19
N GLY A 121 -9.51 6.34 3.14
CA GLY A 121 -9.11 5.46 2.04
C GLY A 121 -10.02 4.24 1.87
N VAL A 122 -10.36 3.59 2.98
CA VAL A 122 -11.31 2.47 2.99
C VAL A 122 -12.70 2.93 2.55
N LEU A 123 -13.20 4.03 3.12
CA LEU A 123 -14.56 4.53 2.88
C LEU A 123 -14.78 4.95 1.42
N VAL A 124 -13.80 5.58 0.78
CA VAL A 124 -13.91 6.01 -0.62
C VAL A 124 -14.15 4.80 -1.53
N VAL A 125 -13.33 3.74 -1.41
CA VAL A 125 -13.48 2.56 -2.28
C VAL A 125 -14.67 1.70 -1.87
N ALA A 126 -14.89 1.53 -0.56
CA ALA A 126 -16.03 0.75 -0.05
C ALA A 126 -17.36 1.40 -0.43
N GLY A 127 -17.45 2.74 -0.41
CA GLY A 127 -18.62 3.48 -0.87
C GLY A 127 -18.94 3.23 -2.34
N VAL A 128 -17.92 3.27 -3.21
CA VAL A 128 -18.06 2.93 -4.63
C VAL A 128 -18.52 1.48 -4.81
N ALA A 129 -17.95 0.54 -4.04
CA ALA A 129 -18.36 -0.87 -4.08
C ALA A 129 -19.81 -1.09 -3.64
N ALA A 130 -20.27 -0.37 -2.61
CA ALA A 130 -21.64 -0.46 -2.12
C ALA A 130 -22.67 0.06 -3.15
N VAL A 131 -22.36 1.16 -3.86
CA VAL A 131 -23.26 1.75 -4.87
C VAL A 131 -23.37 0.88 -6.11
N HIS A 132 -22.25 0.34 -6.59
CA HIS A 132 -22.22 -0.35 -7.89
C HIS A 132 -22.53 -1.85 -7.82
N HIS A 133 -22.83 -2.41 -6.64
CA HIS A 133 -22.96 -3.86 -6.40
C HIS A 133 -21.90 -4.67 -7.15
N SER A 134 -20.71 -4.10 -7.23
CA SER A 134 -19.68 -4.53 -8.15
C SER A 134 -18.77 -5.51 -7.43
N ASP A 135 -18.19 -6.46 -8.17
CA ASP A 135 -17.14 -7.37 -7.71
C ASP A 135 -15.81 -6.63 -7.44
N ILE A 136 -15.86 -5.41 -6.89
CA ILE A 136 -14.68 -4.69 -6.44
C ILE A 136 -13.97 -5.56 -5.42
N ALA A 137 -12.71 -5.88 -5.73
CA ALA A 137 -11.93 -6.80 -4.93
C ALA A 137 -11.66 -6.14 -3.58
N GLY A 138 -12.02 -6.82 -2.48
CA GLY A 138 -11.73 -6.33 -1.11
C GLY A 138 -10.23 -6.08 -0.84
N GLY A 139 -9.34 -6.48 -1.74
CA GLY A 139 -7.94 -6.07 -1.75
C GLY A 139 -7.74 -4.58 -2.02
N ASP A 140 -8.50 -4.00 -2.96
CA ASP A 140 -8.38 -2.60 -3.39
C ASP A 140 -8.75 -1.64 -2.25
N VAL A 141 -9.79 -2.00 -1.50
CA VAL A 141 -10.23 -1.28 -0.29
C VAL A 141 -9.09 -1.23 0.74
N LYS A 142 -8.39 -2.34 0.95
CA LYS A 142 -7.29 -2.41 1.93
C LYS A 142 -6.05 -1.68 1.44
N LEU A 143 -5.76 -1.72 0.14
CA LEU A 143 -4.66 -0.97 -0.46
C LEU A 143 -4.88 0.54 -0.29
N MET A 144 -6.11 1.04 -0.51
CA MET A 144 -6.41 2.45 -0.27
C MET A 144 -6.39 2.82 1.22
N GLY A 145 -6.76 1.90 2.12
CA GLY A 145 -6.55 2.08 3.56
C GLY A 145 -5.08 2.24 3.94
N LEU A 146 -4.18 1.42 3.37
CA LEU A 146 -2.73 1.54 3.56
C LEU A 146 -2.22 2.89 3.04
N LEU A 147 -2.67 3.32 1.87
CA LEU A 147 -2.32 4.63 1.33
C LEU A 147 -2.79 5.77 2.23
N GLY A 148 -3.98 5.64 2.82
CA GLY A 148 -4.50 6.59 3.80
C GLY A 148 -3.68 6.73 5.07
N LEU A 149 -3.01 5.66 5.53
CA LEU A 149 -2.10 5.74 6.68
C LEU A 149 -0.92 6.69 6.42
N VAL A 150 -0.47 6.81 5.18
CA VAL A 150 0.70 7.63 4.81
C VAL A 150 0.31 8.99 4.28
N LEU A 151 -0.67 9.02 3.37
CA LEU A 151 -1.03 10.22 2.62
C LEU A 151 -2.04 11.11 3.35
N GLY A 152 -2.70 10.59 4.39
CA GLY A 152 -3.82 11.25 5.05
C GLY A 152 -5.06 11.36 4.15
N VAL A 153 -6.06 12.10 4.62
CA VAL A 153 -7.36 12.24 3.92
C VAL A 153 -7.21 12.94 2.58
N GLU A 154 -6.46 14.06 2.55
CA GLU A 154 -6.27 14.85 1.33
C GLU A 154 -5.52 14.05 0.27
N GLY A 155 -4.42 13.40 0.64
CA GLY A 155 -3.65 12.62 -0.31
C GLY A 155 -4.37 11.36 -0.79
N VAL A 156 -5.27 10.77 0.00
CA VAL A 156 -6.17 9.71 -0.47
C VAL A 156 -7.11 10.21 -1.56
N ALA A 157 -7.74 11.37 -1.36
CA ALA A 157 -8.66 11.93 -2.34
C ALA A 157 -7.93 12.20 -3.66
N TRP A 158 -6.74 12.81 -3.60
CA TRP A 158 -5.92 13.04 -4.78
C TRP A 158 -5.42 11.76 -5.43
N ALA A 159 -4.92 10.80 -4.66
CA ALA A 159 -4.45 9.52 -5.20
C ALA A 159 -5.59 8.77 -5.89
N PHE A 160 -6.79 8.78 -5.33
CA PHE A 160 -7.98 8.19 -5.94
C PHE A 160 -8.36 8.90 -7.24
N LEU A 161 -8.49 10.23 -7.21
CA LEU A 161 -8.89 11.03 -8.38
C LEU A 161 -7.89 10.92 -9.52
N LEU A 162 -6.60 11.13 -9.23
CA LEU A 162 -5.53 11.03 -10.23
C LEU A 162 -5.41 9.61 -10.78
N GLY A 163 -5.48 8.60 -9.91
CA GLY A 163 -5.51 7.21 -10.32
C GLY A 163 -6.70 6.90 -11.23
N ALA A 164 -7.90 7.37 -10.87
CA ALA A 164 -9.11 7.22 -11.68
C ALA A 164 -9.00 7.92 -13.04
N CYS A 165 -8.39 9.11 -13.12
CA CYS A 165 -8.13 9.79 -14.39
C CYS A 165 -7.20 8.96 -15.30
N VAL A 166 -6.11 8.41 -14.75
CA VAL A 166 -5.18 7.54 -15.50
C VAL A 166 -5.89 6.26 -15.94
N ALA A 167 -6.68 5.65 -15.06
CA ALA A 167 -7.48 4.46 -15.36
C ALA A 167 -8.48 4.73 -16.49
N PHE A 168 -9.20 5.84 -16.43
CA PHE A 168 -10.17 6.25 -17.44
C PHE A 168 -9.51 6.50 -18.80
N ALA A 169 -8.40 7.25 -18.83
CA ALA A 169 -7.66 7.52 -20.06
C ALA A 169 -7.15 6.22 -20.72
N TRP A 170 -6.69 5.26 -19.90
CA TRP A 170 -6.25 3.96 -20.39
C TRP A 170 -7.42 3.09 -20.88
N TYR A 171 -8.53 3.06 -20.13
CA TYR A 171 -9.72 2.29 -20.45
C TYR A 171 -10.44 2.81 -21.71
N ALA A 172 -10.50 4.14 -21.91
CA ALA A 172 -11.08 4.75 -23.11
C ALA A 172 -10.42 4.24 -24.40
N ARG A 173 -9.09 4.04 -24.40
CA ARG A 173 -8.34 3.47 -25.53
C ARG A 173 -8.70 2.00 -25.78
N ARG A 174 -9.02 1.24 -24.73
CA ARG A 174 -9.36 -0.20 -24.81
C ARG A 174 -10.81 -0.44 -25.24
N ILE A 175 -11.74 0.43 -24.87
CA ILE A 175 -13.11 0.41 -25.41
C ILE A 175 -13.08 0.62 -26.92
N ALA A 176 -12.27 1.57 -27.41
CA ALA A 176 -12.08 1.78 -28.84
C ALA A 176 -11.55 0.51 -29.55
N ALA A 177 -10.82 -0.34 -28.84
CA ALA A 177 -10.32 -1.64 -29.32
C ALA A 177 -11.28 -2.83 -29.08
N ARG A 178 -12.47 -2.61 -28.49
CA ARG A 178 -13.49 -3.64 -28.17
C ARG A 178 -13.02 -4.82 -27.31
N GLU A 179 -12.01 -4.65 -26.49
CA GLU A 179 -11.51 -5.72 -25.62
C GLU A 179 -12.32 -5.82 -24.31
N ARG A 180 -12.78 -7.03 -23.95
CA ARG A 180 -13.36 -7.28 -22.61
C ARG A 180 -12.24 -7.46 -21.61
N PHE A 181 -11.95 -6.43 -20.82
CA PHE A 181 -10.85 -6.44 -19.86
C PHE A 181 -11.30 -5.96 -18.48
N VAL A 182 -10.89 -6.69 -17.43
CA VAL A 182 -11.08 -6.28 -16.03
C VAL A 182 -9.88 -5.44 -15.64
N VAL A 183 -10.13 -4.19 -15.25
CA VAL A 183 -9.10 -3.18 -14.97
C VAL A 183 -8.43 -3.48 -13.62
N PRO A 184 -7.12 -3.77 -13.57
CA PRO A 184 -6.37 -3.93 -12.32
C PRO A 184 -6.23 -2.55 -11.66
N TRP A 185 -6.67 -2.40 -10.41
CA TRP A 185 -6.71 -1.08 -9.74
C TRP A 185 -5.35 -0.67 -9.17
N ALA A 186 -4.54 -1.62 -8.72
CA ALA A 186 -3.28 -1.32 -8.04
C ALA A 186 -2.30 -0.45 -8.86
N PRO A 187 -2.12 -0.64 -10.19
CA PRO A 187 -1.27 0.22 -11.01
C PRO A 187 -1.75 1.68 -11.05
N PHE A 188 -3.07 1.89 -11.05
CA PHE A 188 -3.66 3.23 -11.08
C PHE A 188 -3.55 3.91 -9.72
N ALA A 189 -3.79 3.18 -8.63
CA ALA A 189 -3.53 3.68 -7.27
C ALA A 189 -2.04 4.06 -7.08
N ALA A 190 -1.11 3.26 -7.60
CA ALA A 190 0.32 3.57 -7.58
C ALA A 190 0.63 4.88 -8.31
N SER A 191 0.05 5.08 -9.50
CA SER A 191 0.23 6.31 -10.27
C SER A 191 -0.34 7.53 -9.54
N GLY A 192 -1.48 7.40 -8.88
CA GLY A 192 -2.09 8.46 -8.09
C GLY A 192 -1.24 8.86 -6.90
N MET A 193 -0.72 7.89 -6.14
CA MET A 193 0.22 8.15 -5.04
C MET A 193 1.48 8.87 -5.56
N LEU A 194 2.07 8.39 -6.65
CA LEU A 194 3.29 8.97 -7.20
C LEU A 194 3.07 10.43 -7.63
N LEU A 195 1.98 10.70 -8.36
CA LEU A 195 1.65 12.05 -8.80
C LEU A 195 1.40 12.98 -7.61
N TRP A 196 0.67 12.52 -6.58
CA TRP A 196 0.44 13.29 -5.37
C TRP A 196 1.75 13.65 -4.66
N VAL A 197 2.62 12.67 -4.44
CA VAL A 197 3.93 12.87 -3.79
C VAL A 197 4.77 13.86 -4.59
N LEU A 198 4.79 13.76 -5.93
CA LEU A 198 5.52 14.69 -6.79
C LEU A 198 4.97 16.11 -6.73
N VAL A 199 3.65 16.28 -6.71
CA VAL A 199 3.01 17.61 -6.63
C VAL A 199 3.25 18.25 -5.28
N VAL A 200 3.04 17.52 -4.18
CA VAL A 200 3.25 18.05 -2.82
C VAL A 200 4.69 18.49 -2.59
N HIS A 201 5.67 17.70 -3.03
CA HIS A 201 7.08 18.07 -2.90
C HIS A 201 7.45 19.32 -3.72
N ARG A 202 6.66 19.69 -4.73
CA ARG A 202 6.87 20.91 -5.55
C ARG A 202 6.12 22.12 -5.03
N VAL A 203 5.03 21.93 -4.28
CA VAL A 203 4.18 23.00 -3.75
C VAL A 203 4.61 23.45 -2.36
N VAL A 204 5.23 22.56 -1.56
CA VAL A 204 5.64 22.82 -0.18
C VAL A 204 7.16 23.08 -0.05
N GLY A 205 7.90 23.03 -1.16
CA GLY A 205 9.35 23.26 -1.23
C GLY A 205 9.74 24.67 -1.61
#